data_AF-A0A844X1D0-F1
#
_entry.id   AF-A0A844X1D0-F1
#
_cell.length_a   1.000
_cell.length_b   1.000
_cell.length_c   1.000
_cell.angle_alpha   90.00
_cell.angle_beta   90.00
_cell.angle_gamma   90.00
#
_symmetry.space_group_name_H-M   'P 1'
#
loop_
_entity.id
_entity.type
_entity.pdbx_description
1 polymer ?
#
loop_
_entity_poly.entity_id
_entity_poly.type
_entity_poly.pdbx_seq_one_letter_code
_entity_poly.pdbx_strand_id
1 'polypeptide(L)' 'MDSKEIIFKPNTAISIDTSFNKKAKVVGIAALYKEPNLKDNSWRLVLNRGNLNISKPREISASQYTIKLVDESK' A
#
# COMPACT_ATOMS: atom_id res chain seq x y z
N MET A 1 5.48 -11.78 -12.41
CA MET A 1 5.51 -10.87 -11.25
C MET A 1 4.83 -9.62 -11.73
N ASP A 2 3.66 -9.31 -11.18
CA ASP A 2 2.83 -8.21 -11.67
C ASP A 2 3.15 -6.97 -10.84
N SER A 3 3.27 -5.81 -11.49
CA SER A 3 3.54 -4.53 -10.84
C SER A 3 2.66 -3.46 -11.45
N LYS A 4 2.32 -2.45 -10.64
CA LYS A 4 1.55 -1.28 -11.06
C LYS A 4 2.14 -0.07 -10.37
N GLU A 5 2.45 0.94 -11.17
CA GLU A 5 2.95 2.22 -10.69
C GLU A 5 1.86 3.27 -10.80
N ILE A 6 1.79 4.17 -9.81
CA ILE A 6 0.84 5.28 -9.78
C ILE A 6 1.55 6.54 -9.30
N ILE A 7 1.10 7.70 -9.80
CA ILE A 7 1.51 9.00 -9.27
C ILE A 7 0.50 9.41 -8.21
N PHE A 8 0.93 9.47 -6.95
CA PHE A 8 0.10 9.91 -5.84
C PHE A 8 0.35 11.39 -5.53
N LYS A 9 -0.69 12.22 -5.64
CA LYS A 9 -0.59 13.67 -5.44
C LYS A 9 -0.95 14.05 -3.99
N PRO A 10 -0.35 15.10 -3.42
CA PRO A 10 -0.72 15.59 -2.09
C PRO A 10 -2.23 15.91 -2.00
N ASN A 11 -2.82 15.66 -0.82
CA ASN A 11 -4.24 15.92 -0.55
C ASN A 11 -5.22 15.24 -1.52
N THR A 12 -4.84 14.07 -2.06
CA THR A 12 -5.72 13.25 -2.90
C THR A 12 -5.89 11.87 -2.30
N ALA A 13 -6.91 11.16 -2.77
CA ALA A 13 -7.11 9.73 -2.53
C ALA A 13 -7.32 9.06 -3.89
N ILE A 14 -6.81 7.84 -4.04
CA ILE A 14 -6.94 7.06 -5.27
C ILE A 14 -7.30 5.62 -4.94
N SER A 15 -8.27 5.05 -5.66
CA SER A 15 -8.56 3.61 -5.59
C SER A 15 -7.66 2.85 -6.56
N ILE A 16 -7.12 1.73 -6.10
CA ILE A 16 -6.28 0.84 -6.91
C ILE A 16 -6.97 -0.51 -7.01
N ASP A 17 -7.72 -0.68 -8.11
CA ASP A 17 -8.35 -1.95 -8.42
C ASP A 17 -7.49 -2.72 -9.42
N THR A 18 -7.05 -3.93 -9.02
CA THR A 18 -6.24 -4.83 -9.87
C THR A 18 -6.60 -6.28 -9.60
N SER A 19 -6.48 -7.13 -10.61
CA SER A 19 -6.67 -8.57 -10.46
C SER A 19 -5.57 -9.17 -9.60
N PHE A 20 -5.93 -9.82 -8.49
CA PHE A 20 -4.95 -10.48 -7.63
C PHE A 20 -4.53 -11.85 -8.18
N ASN A 21 -3.25 -12.01 -8.49
CA ASN A 21 -2.71 -13.26 -9.03
C ASN A 21 -2.97 -14.44 -8.08
N LYS A 22 -3.54 -15.54 -8.61
CA LYS A 22 -3.90 -16.73 -7.82
C LYS A 22 -2.71 -17.37 -7.10
N LYS A 23 -1.49 -17.24 -7.64
CA LYS A 23 -0.27 -17.79 -7.04
C LYS A 23 0.44 -16.82 -6.09
N ALA A 24 0.04 -15.54 -6.05
CA ALA A 24 0.63 -14.55 -5.16
C ALA A 24 0.19 -14.79 -3.71
N LYS A 25 1.16 -14.73 -2.80
CA LYS A 25 0.96 -14.87 -1.34
C LYS A 25 0.92 -13.53 -0.62
N VAL A 26 1.51 -12.50 -1.22
CA VAL A 26 1.70 -11.17 -0.63
C VAL A 26 1.49 -10.07 -1.66
N VAL A 27 1.19 -8.88 -1.17
CA VAL A 27 1.25 -7.61 -1.91
C VAL A 27 2.34 -6.75 -1.26
N GLY A 28 3.31 -6.32 -2.05
CA GLY A 28 4.27 -5.30 -1.64
C GLY A 28 3.80 -3.92 -2.10
N ILE A 29 3.80 -2.95 -1.20
CA ILE A 29 3.59 -1.54 -1.53
C ILE A 29 4.85 -0.78 -1.13
N ALA A 30 5.37 0.04 -2.04
CA ALA A 30 6.51 0.92 -1.79
C ALA A 30 6.18 2.34 -2.23
N ALA A 31 6.44 3.31 -1.35
CA ALA A 31 6.35 4.72 -1.67
C ALA A 31 7.75 5.26 -1.99
N LEU A 32 7.89 5.86 -3.16
CA LEU A 32 9.15 6.42 -3.65
C LEU A 32 9.33 7.85 -3.15
N TYR A 33 9.59 7.98 -1.84
CA TYR A 33 9.91 9.27 -1.24
C TYR A 33 11.32 9.75 -1.62
N LYS A 34 11.52 11.07 -1.64
CA LYS A 34 12.84 11.68 -1.85
C LYS A 34 13.83 11.29 -0.74
N GLU A 35 13.35 11.27 0.50
CA GLU A 35 14.13 10.91 1.70
C GLU A 35 13.34 9.87 2.53
N PRO A 36 13.35 8.59 2.12
CA PRO A 36 12.64 7.55 2.85
C PRO A 36 13.34 7.24 4.18
N ASN A 37 12.57 7.05 5.25
CA ASN A 37 13.13 6.57 6.51
C ASN A 37 13.44 5.06 6.40
N LEU A 38 14.69 4.75 6.08
CA LEU A 38 15.18 3.38 5.96
C LEU A 38 15.35 2.66 7.30
N LYS A 39 15.56 3.43 8.39
CA LYS A 39 15.74 2.87 9.74
C LYS A 39 14.45 2.22 10.25
N ASP A 40 13.32 2.90 10.06
CA ASP A 40 12.01 2.43 10.52
C ASP A 40 11.24 1.65 9.43
N ASN A 41 11.81 1.52 8.22
CA ASN A 41 11.18 0.87 7.06
C ASN A 41 9.77 1.41 6.71
N SER A 42 9.47 2.64 7.09
CA SER A 42 8.13 3.24 6.99
C SER A 42 7.75 3.68 5.57
N TRP A 43 8.63 3.46 4.59
CA TRP A 43 8.38 3.74 3.18
C TRP A 43 7.71 2.57 2.44
N ARG A 44 7.58 1.40 3.07
CA ARG A 44 7.00 0.19 2.47
C ARG A 44 6.05 -0.54 3.40
N LEU A 45 5.13 -1.30 2.81
CA LEU A 45 4.25 -2.25 3.49
C LEU A 45 4.26 -3.59 2.76
N VAL A 46 4.06 -4.66 3.51
CA VAL A 46 3.84 -6.00 2.97
C VAL A 46 2.55 -6.54 3.58
N LEU A 47 1.55 -6.79 2.73
CA LEU A 47 0.28 -7.35 3.13
C LEU A 47 0.23 -8.82 2.73
N ASN A 48 -0.12 -9.69 3.67
CA ASN A 48 -0.39 -11.09 3.33
C ASN A 48 -1.75 -11.19 2.64
N ARG A 49 -1.94 -12.22 1.82
CA ARG A 49 -3.22 -12.49 1.16
C ARG A 49 -4.40 -12.53 2.14
N GLY A 50 -4.21 -13.05 3.35
CA GLY A 50 -5.22 -13.11 4.41
C GLY A 50 -5.60 -11.74 5.00
N ASN A 51 -4.83 -10.69 4.75
CA ASN A 51 -5.15 -9.32 5.17
C ASN A 51 -5.98 -8.55 4.13
N LEU A 52 -6.27 -9.15 2.97
CA LEU A 52 -7.07 -8.54 1.92
C LEU A 52 -8.52 -8.98 2.04
N ASN A 53 -9.45 -8.06 1.78
CA ASN A 53 -10.88 -8.32 1.80
C ASN A 53 -11.46 -8.13 0.39
N ILE A 54 -12.39 -9.01 0.00
CA ILE A 54 -13.01 -9.00 -1.34
C ILE A 54 -14.08 -7.90 -1.50
N SER A 55 -14.67 -7.43 -0.41
CA SER A 55 -15.74 -6.43 -0.40
C SER A 55 -15.27 -5.06 0.07
N LYS A 56 -14.22 -4.98 0.90
CA LYS A 56 -13.70 -3.72 1.44
C LYS A 56 -12.22 -3.51 1.07
N PRO A 57 -11.86 -2.37 0.49
CA PRO A 57 -10.46 -2.06 0.21
C PRO A 57 -9.69 -1.83 1.51
N ARG A 58 -8.39 -2.11 1.48
CA ARG A 58 -7.46 -1.70 2.54
C ARG A 58 -7.05 -0.25 2.31
N GLU A 59 -7.21 0.59 3.32
CA GLU A 59 -6.78 1.98 3.25
C GLU A 59 -5.31 2.13 3.70
N ILE A 60 -4.55 2.86 2.91
CA ILE A 60 -3.15 3.18 3.18
C ILE A 60 -3.06 4.70 3.22
N SER A 61 -2.65 5.23 4.38
CA SER A 61 -2.40 6.65 4.53
C SER A 61 -0.93 6.95 4.24
N ALA A 62 -0.69 7.86 3.30
CA ALA A 62 0.63 8.41 3.03
C ALA A 62 0.75 9.78 3.69
N SER A 63 1.77 9.95 4.52
CA SER A 63 2.11 11.20 5.21
C SER A 63 3.59 11.52 5.00
N GLN A 64 4.12 12.53 5.70
CA GLN A 64 5.49 13.03 5.55
C GLN A 64 6.52 11.88 5.58
N TYR A 65 6.95 11.45 4.38
CA TYR A 65 7.91 10.38 4.12
C TYR A 65 7.55 8.99 4.68
N THR A 66 6.29 8.74 5.03
CA THR A 66 5.84 7.45 5.56
C THR A 66 4.49 7.01 5.01
N ILE A 67 4.32 5.70 4.84
CA ILE A 67 3.02 5.06 4.58
C ILE A 67 2.63 4.17 5.76
N LYS A 68 1.33 4.15 6.08
CA LYS A 68 0.77 3.35 7.16
C LYS A 68 -0.52 2.68 6.71
N LEU A 69 -0.69 1.43 7.12
CA LEU A 69 -1.95 0.71 6.97
C LEU A 69 -2.93 1.26 8.01
N VAL A 70 -4.09 1.71 7.56
CA VAL A 70 -5.15 2.17 8.46
C VAL A 70 -5.86 0.95 9.05
N ASP A 71 -6.23 1.05 10.32
CA ASP A 71 -6.97 0.01 11.02
C ASP A 71 -8.39 -0.11 10.44
N GLU A 72 -8.93 -1.32 10.40
CA GLU A 72 -10.27 -1.61 9.87
C GLU A 72 -11.39 -1.25 10.84
N SER A 73 -11.07 -0.90 12.10
CA SER A 73 -12.03 -0.66 13.18
C SER A 73 -12.69 0.72 13.17
N LYS A 74 -12.78 1.39 12.01
CA LYS A 74 -13.36 2.73 11.88
C LYS A 74 -14.68 2.73 11.13
#